data_AF-A0A1B6GJT1-F1
#
_entry.id   AF-A0A1B6GJT1-F1
#
_cell.length_a   1.000
_cell.length_b   1.000
_cell.length_c   1.000
_cell.angle_alpha   90.00
_cell.angle_beta   90.00
_cell.angle_gamma   90.00
#
_symmetry.space_group_name_H-M   'P 1'
#
loop_
_entity.id
_entity.type
_entity.pdbx_description
1 polymer ?
#
loop_
_entity_poly.entity_id
_entity_poly.type
_entity_poly.pdbx_seq_one_letter_code
_entity_poly.pdbx_strand_id
1 'polypeptide(L)'
;TTSDKRANVIYADTLTLLFEEIARMVEIHQPLVETYYGFGKLHKVVSLLQQECDRQSRLVLTEFGKQRLLERRVALIHELERSTAQPAAAATGIVDPREVDQLLGEITIMHSRYHLYLRFIRRRVTNDLEVGVTDMAARTEQQDKLEKMIQDSELCRRMQELLSIYLQLERFYMFQSVNKAVAMDSVEAGSNVSSMIDDIFFIVRKCIRRAASTGNLDGVCAVINNACAALETEVCPALKQQLRLGYPSGYLDLT
;
A
#
# COMPACT_ATOMS: atom_id res chain seq x y z
N THR A 1 17.10 -2.32 -22.42
CA THR A 1 17.31 -1.61 -21.15
C THR A 1 16.02 -1.22 -20.42
N THR A 2 14.83 -1.41 -21.00
CA THR A 2 13.52 -1.17 -20.33
C THR A 2 13.00 -2.36 -19.51
N SER A 3 13.48 -3.58 -19.77
CA SER A 3 13.11 -4.81 -19.03
C SER A 3 13.48 -4.75 -17.55
N ASP A 4 14.56 -4.03 -17.21
CA ASP A 4 15.15 -4.03 -15.86
C ASP A 4 14.35 -3.19 -14.86
N LYS A 5 13.72 -2.09 -15.32
CA LYS A 5 12.87 -1.24 -14.47
C LYS A 5 11.53 -1.90 -14.15
N ARG A 6 10.98 -2.70 -15.07
CA ARG A 6 9.74 -3.45 -14.83
C ARG A 6 9.97 -4.70 -13.99
N ALA A 7 11.22 -5.17 -13.84
CA ALA A 7 11.56 -6.31 -12.99
C ALA A 7 11.06 -6.13 -11.54
N ASN A 8 11.07 -4.89 -11.07
CA ASN A 8 10.63 -4.51 -9.74
C ASN A 8 9.10 -4.48 -9.56
N VAL A 9 8.33 -4.67 -10.63
CA VAL A 9 6.86 -4.66 -10.60
C VAL A 9 6.24 -5.85 -11.35
N ILE A 10 7.01 -6.91 -11.62
CA ILE A 10 6.56 -8.08 -12.42
C ILE A 10 5.29 -8.70 -11.83
N TYR A 11 5.22 -8.86 -10.51
CA TYR A 11 4.07 -9.53 -9.89
C TYR A 11 2.84 -8.64 -9.93
N ALA A 12 3.02 -7.33 -9.78
CA ALA A 12 1.94 -6.36 -9.94
C ALA A 12 1.42 -6.31 -11.38
N ASP A 13 2.33 -6.35 -12.37
CA ASP A 13 1.99 -6.44 -13.79
C ASP A 13 1.25 -7.76 -14.09
N THR A 14 1.68 -8.88 -13.51
CA THR A 14 1.04 -10.19 -13.70
C THR A 14 -0.37 -10.23 -13.12
N LEU A 15 -0.58 -9.70 -11.90
CA LEU A 15 -1.93 -9.54 -11.34
C LEU A 15 -2.80 -8.60 -12.19
N THR A 16 -2.20 -7.54 -12.73
CA THR A 16 -2.91 -6.61 -13.62
C THR A 16 -3.42 -7.33 -14.85
N LEU A 17 -2.57 -8.12 -15.51
CA LEU A 17 -2.97 -8.92 -16.67
C LEU A 17 -4.10 -9.89 -16.31
N LEU A 18 -3.99 -10.61 -15.19
CA LEU A 18 -5.07 -11.49 -14.73
C LEU A 18 -6.41 -10.75 -14.58
N PHE A 19 -6.42 -9.59 -13.93
CA PHE A 19 -7.63 -8.80 -13.74
C PHE A 19 -8.18 -8.25 -15.06
N GLU A 20 -7.32 -7.82 -15.98
CA GLU A 20 -7.72 -7.32 -17.30
C GLU A 20 -8.30 -8.43 -18.18
N GLU A 21 -7.73 -9.64 -18.14
CA GLU A 21 -8.27 -10.79 -18.87
C GLU A 21 -9.66 -11.19 -18.35
N ILE A 22 -9.86 -11.23 -17.03
CA ILE A 22 -11.18 -11.50 -16.44
C ILE A 22 -12.18 -10.40 -16.80
N ALA A 23 -11.77 -9.14 -16.70
CA ALA A 23 -12.62 -8.01 -17.08
C ALA A 23 -13.03 -8.09 -18.56
N ARG A 24 -12.10 -8.43 -19.45
CA ARG A 24 -12.37 -8.62 -20.87
C ARG A 24 -13.31 -9.80 -21.12
N MET A 25 -13.14 -10.91 -20.40
CA MET A 25 -14.04 -12.06 -20.47
C MET A 25 -15.47 -11.67 -20.08
N VAL A 26 -15.64 -10.92 -18.99
CA VAL A 26 -16.96 -10.40 -18.58
C VAL A 26 -17.55 -9.51 -19.68
N GLU A 27 -16.77 -8.60 -20.24
CA GLU A 27 -17.24 -7.66 -21.26
C GLU A 27 -17.68 -8.34 -22.57
N ILE A 28 -16.91 -9.33 -23.05
CA ILE A 28 -17.23 -10.06 -24.27
C ILE A 28 -18.47 -10.94 -24.09
N HIS A 29 -18.62 -11.57 -22.93
CA HIS A 29 -19.69 -12.54 -22.70
C HIS A 29 -20.97 -11.92 -22.14
N GLN A 30 -20.93 -10.68 -21.62
CA GLN A 30 -22.10 -9.99 -21.09
C GLN A 30 -23.28 -9.94 -22.10
N PRO A 31 -23.11 -9.52 -23.36
CA PRO A 31 -24.21 -9.49 -24.34
C PRO A 31 -24.82 -10.88 -24.60
N LEU A 32 -24.00 -11.94 -24.56
CA LEU A 32 -24.47 -13.31 -24.73
C LEU A 32 -25.32 -13.74 -23.52
N VAL A 33 -24.88 -13.41 -22.31
CA VAL A 33 -25.64 -13.70 -21.09
C VAL A 33 -27.00 -12.99 -21.13
N GLU A 34 -27.00 -11.70 -21.47
CA GLU A 34 -28.21 -10.90 -21.58
C GLU A 34 -29.17 -11.45 -22.65
N THR A 35 -28.64 -11.88 -23.81
CA THR A 35 -29.45 -12.40 -24.92
C THR A 35 -30.09 -13.76 -24.60
N TYR A 36 -29.33 -14.69 -24.02
CA TYR A 36 -29.79 -16.07 -23.84
C TYR A 36 -30.42 -16.35 -22.46
N TYR A 37 -30.04 -15.59 -21.43
CA TYR A 37 -30.49 -15.82 -20.05
C TYR A 37 -31.26 -14.62 -19.46
N GLY A 38 -31.29 -13.49 -20.16
CA GLY A 38 -31.90 -12.26 -19.70
C GLY A 38 -31.01 -11.43 -18.76
N PHE A 39 -31.40 -10.16 -18.59
CA PHE A 39 -30.72 -9.22 -17.69
C PHE A 39 -30.79 -9.67 -16.22
N GLY A 40 -29.81 -9.22 -15.43
CA GLY A 40 -29.69 -9.50 -14.00
C GLY A 40 -29.08 -10.86 -13.67
N LYS A 41 -28.67 -11.65 -14.68
CA LYS A 41 -28.05 -12.98 -14.49
C LYS A 41 -26.52 -12.94 -14.54
N LEU A 42 -25.90 -11.80 -14.85
CA LEU A 42 -24.45 -11.66 -14.99
C LEU A 42 -23.70 -12.03 -13.69
N HIS A 43 -24.30 -11.78 -12.53
CA HIS A 43 -23.72 -12.09 -11.23
C HIS A 43 -23.30 -13.56 -11.07
N LYS A 44 -24.00 -14.52 -11.72
CA LYS A 44 -23.65 -15.95 -11.65
C LYS A 44 -22.39 -16.27 -12.45
N VAL A 45 -22.18 -15.58 -13.56
CA VAL A 45 -20.96 -15.76 -14.37
C VAL A 45 -19.79 -15.14 -13.64
N VAL A 46 -19.98 -13.94 -13.09
CA VAL A 46 -18.98 -13.25 -12.27
C VAL A 46 -18.58 -14.10 -11.06
N SER A 47 -19.50 -14.80 -10.39
CA SER A 47 -19.13 -15.63 -9.24
C SER A 47 -18.24 -16.81 -9.61
N LEU A 48 -18.46 -17.44 -10.77
CA LEU A 48 -17.59 -18.49 -11.29
C LEU A 48 -16.23 -17.94 -11.71
N LEU A 49 -16.20 -16.79 -12.39
CA LEU A 49 -14.96 -16.12 -12.77
C LEU A 49 -14.15 -15.66 -11.54
N GLN A 50 -14.82 -15.24 -10.47
CA GLN A 50 -14.16 -14.87 -9.22
C GLN A 50 -13.45 -16.07 -8.57
N GLN A 51 -14.00 -17.28 -8.66
CA GLN A 51 -13.31 -18.49 -8.16
C GLN A 51 -12.03 -18.79 -8.93
N GLU A 52 -12.03 -18.59 -10.25
CA GLU A 52 -10.80 -18.75 -11.04
C GLU A 52 -9.81 -17.61 -10.75
N CYS A 53 -10.30 -16.38 -10.55
CA CYS A 53 -9.50 -15.25 -10.09
C CYS A 53 -8.78 -15.58 -8.77
N ASP A 54 -9.50 -16.12 -7.80
CA ASP A 54 -8.97 -16.55 -6.50
C ASP A 54 -7.86 -17.60 -6.67
N ARG A 55 -8.09 -18.60 -7.53
CA ARG A 55 -7.10 -19.65 -7.80
C ARG A 55 -5.81 -19.09 -8.39
N GLN A 56 -5.91 -18.23 -9.41
CA GLN A 56 -4.75 -17.71 -10.12
C GLN A 56 -4.02 -16.64 -9.31
N SER A 57 -4.76 -15.71 -8.69
CA SER A 57 -4.17 -14.66 -7.84
C SER A 57 -3.43 -15.25 -6.64
N ARG A 58 -3.92 -16.35 -6.05
CA ARG A 58 -3.21 -17.08 -5.00
C ARG A 58 -1.82 -17.51 -5.42
N LEU A 59 -1.67 -18.06 -6.64
CA LEU A 59 -0.36 -18.49 -7.14
C LEU A 59 0.59 -17.31 -7.28
N VAL A 60 0.11 -16.21 -7.87
CA VAL A 60 0.92 -15.00 -8.08
C VAL A 60 1.36 -14.38 -6.75
N LEU A 61 0.44 -14.23 -5.79
CA LEU A 61 0.73 -13.66 -4.47
C LEU A 61 1.63 -14.57 -3.62
N THR A 62 1.47 -15.89 -3.72
CA THR A 62 2.34 -16.85 -3.03
C THR A 62 3.78 -16.76 -3.54
N GLU A 63 3.97 -16.73 -4.86
CA GLU A 63 5.30 -16.62 -5.45
C GLU A 63 5.92 -15.24 -5.21
N PHE A 64 5.12 -14.17 -5.25
CA PHE A 64 5.55 -12.84 -4.83
C PHE A 64 6.07 -12.83 -3.39
N GLY A 65 5.31 -13.42 -2.46
CA GLY A 65 5.67 -13.51 -1.05
C GLY A 65 7.02 -14.21 -0.83
N LYS A 66 7.23 -15.34 -1.52
CA LYS A 66 8.49 -16.11 -1.46
C LYS A 66 9.66 -15.33 -2.06
N GLN A 67 9.50 -14.79 -3.27
CA GLN A 67 10.60 -14.18 -4.03
C GLN A 67 11.02 -12.82 -3.46
N ARG A 68 10.08 -12.09 -2.85
CA ARG A 68 10.39 -10.84 -2.12
C ARG A 68 10.72 -11.07 -0.64
N LEU A 69 10.69 -12.32 -0.18
CA LEU A 69 11.01 -12.72 1.19
C LEU A 69 10.21 -11.93 2.25
N LEU A 70 8.91 -11.73 2.01
CA LEU A 70 8.08 -10.84 2.83
C LEU A 70 8.07 -11.25 4.31
N GLU A 71 7.86 -12.54 4.57
CA GLU A 71 7.82 -13.08 5.95
C GLU A 71 9.14 -12.86 6.68
N ARG A 72 10.26 -13.10 5.98
CA ARG A 72 11.61 -12.87 6.54
C ARG A 72 11.84 -11.39 6.84
N ARG A 73 11.45 -10.49 5.93
CA ARG A 73 11.59 -9.03 6.13
C ARG A 73 10.77 -8.57 7.33
N VAL A 74 9.52 -9.03 7.46
CA VAL A 74 8.66 -8.72 8.61
C VAL A 74 9.24 -9.25 9.92
N ALA A 75 9.73 -10.50 9.93
CA ALA A 75 10.37 -11.08 11.11
C ALA A 75 11.59 -10.26 11.57
N LEU A 76 12.44 -9.84 10.63
CA LEU A 76 13.60 -8.99 10.91
C LEU A 76 13.20 -7.61 11.45
N ILE A 77 12.14 -7.01 10.90
CA ILE A 77 11.61 -5.74 11.40
C ILE A 77 11.15 -5.88 12.86
N HIS A 78 10.40 -6.94 13.18
CA HIS A 78 9.97 -7.20 14.55
C HIS A 78 11.14 -7.43 15.51
N GLU A 79 12.18 -8.14 15.07
CA GLU A 79 13.39 -8.36 15.86
C GLU A 79 14.14 -7.05 16.14
N LEU A 80 14.25 -6.18 15.13
CA LEU A 80 14.85 -4.84 15.27
C LEU A 80 14.04 -3.96 16.21
N GLU A 81 12.71 -3.95 16.09
CA GLU A 81 11.83 -3.17 16.97
C GLU A 81 11.88 -3.64 18.43
N ARG A 82 12.07 -4.94 18.66
CA ARG A 82 12.19 -5.53 20.01
C ARG A 82 13.56 -5.30 20.64
N SER A 83 14.58 -5.12 19.81
CA SER A 83 15.96 -4.88 20.25
C SER A 83 16.15 -3.40 20.55
N THR A 84 15.80 -2.99 21.77
CA THR A 84 15.96 -1.61 22.29
C THR A 84 17.42 -1.13 22.37
N ALA A 85 18.40 -1.93 21.94
CA ALA A 85 19.81 -1.62 22.01
C ALA A 85 20.54 -2.05 20.73
N GLN A 86 20.65 -1.16 19.73
CA GLN A 86 21.90 -0.85 18.97
C GLN A 86 21.66 -0.01 17.69
N PRO A 87 22.70 0.72 17.22
CA PRO A 87 22.56 1.95 16.43
C PRO A 87 22.15 1.69 14.98
N ALA A 88 21.56 2.73 14.37
CA ALA A 88 21.08 2.79 12.99
C ALA A 88 22.00 2.15 11.92
N ALA A 89 23.31 2.03 12.17
CA ALA A 89 24.30 1.43 11.29
C ALA A 89 24.20 -0.11 11.13
N ALA A 90 23.69 -0.85 12.13
CA ALA A 90 23.51 -2.30 12.02
C ALA A 90 22.19 -2.66 11.29
N ALA A 91 21.15 -1.86 11.46
CA ALA A 91 19.86 -2.03 10.78
C ALA A 91 19.97 -1.81 9.26
N THR A 92 20.80 -0.85 8.82
CA THR A 92 21.06 -0.56 7.40
C THR A 92 21.75 -1.71 6.64
N GLY A 93 22.40 -2.64 7.34
CA GLY A 93 23.01 -3.83 6.73
C GLY A 93 22.05 -5.01 6.56
N ILE A 94 20.90 -5.00 7.25
CA ILE A 94 19.98 -6.14 7.32
C ILE A 94 18.76 -5.94 6.39
N VAL A 95 18.26 -4.70 6.28
CA VAL A 95 17.17 -4.33 5.36
C VAL A 95 17.44 -2.93 4.80
N ASP A 96 17.80 -2.84 3.52
CA ASP A 96 18.00 -1.54 2.86
C ASP A 96 16.66 -0.79 2.72
N PRO A 97 16.52 0.43 3.28
CA PRO A 97 15.31 1.25 3.11
C PRO A 97 14.90 1.45 1.65
N ARG A 98 15.86 1.46 0.71
CA ARG A 98 15.58 1.60 -0.73
C ARG A 98 14.86 0.38 -1.29
N GLU A 99 15.23 -0.82 -0.86
CA GLU A 99 14.55 -2.05 -1.27
C GLU A 99 13.15 -2.14 -0.68
N VAL A 100 12.97 -1.69 0.56
CA VAL A 100 11.64 -1.59 1.18
C VAL A 100 10.77 -0.60 0.42
N ASP A 101 11.33 0.55 0.05
CA ASP A 101 10.61 1.57 -0.74
C ASP A 101 10.12 1.04 -2.09
N GLN A 102 10.96 0.28 -2.80
CA GLN A 102 10.59 -0.37 -4.06
C GLN A 102 9.49 -1.41 -3.87
N LEU A 103 9.63 -2.25 -2.84
CA LEU A 103 8.64 -3.27 -2.50
C LEU A 103 7.28 -2.64 -2.13
N LEU A 104 7.27 -1.57 -1.35
CA LEU A 104 6.07 -0.80 -1.01
C LEU A 104 5.40 -0.24 -2.27
N GLY A 105 6.20 0.21 -3.24
CA GLY A 105 5.71 0.61 -4.56
C GLY A 105 5.01 -0.52 -5.32
N GLU A 106 5.62 -1.70 -5.40
CA GLU A 106 5.03 -2.88 -6.06
C GLU A 106 3.70 -3.28 -5.38
N ILE A 107 3.66 -3.35 -4.05
CA ILE A 107 2.45 -3.68 -3.28
C ILE A 107 1.34 -2.64 -3.48
N THR A 108 1.69 -1.35 -3.52
CA THR A 108 0.72 -0.28 -3.75
C THR A 108 0.08 -0.40 -5.14
N ILE A 109 0.88 -0.76 -6.17
CA ILE A 109 0.34 -1.01 -7.50
C ILE A 109 -0.63 -2.19 -7.46
N MET A 110 -0.27 -3.30 -6.81
CA MET A 110 -1.17 -4.46 -6.66
C MET A 110 -2.52 -4.07 -6.05
N HIS A 111 -2.49 -3.30 -4.96
CA HIS A 111 -3.71 -2.80 -4.31
C HIS A 111 -4.53 -1.90 -5.23
N SER A 112 -3.90 -0.93 -5.88
CA SER A 112 -4.61 -0.02 -6.80
C SER A 112 -5.34 -0.77 -7.92
N ARG A 113 -4.71 -1.83 -8.45
CA ARG A 113 -5.25 -2.67 -9.53
C ARG A 113 -6.35 -3.59 -9.04
N TYR A 114 -6.20 -4.16 -7.84
CA TYR A 114 -7.24 -4.91 -7.16
C TYR A 114 -8.51 -4.05 -6.95
N HIS A 115 -8.38 -2.83 -6.43
CA HIS A 115 -9.53 -1.95 -6.23
C HIS A 115 -10.19 -1.53 -7.55
N LEU A 116 -9.40 -1.31 -8.61
CA LEU A 116 -9.92 -1.03 -9.94
C LEU A 116 -10.75 -2.20 -10.49
N TYR A 117 -10.23 -3.43 -10.36
CA TYR A 117 -10.93 -4.66 -10.72
C TYR A 117 -12.25 -4.80 -9.97
N LEU A 118 -12.25 -4.67 -8.64
CA LEU A 118 -13.48 -4.78 -7.86
C LEU A 118 -14.50 -3.70 -8.24
N ARG A 119 -14.04 -2.46 -8.48
CA ARG A 119 -14.91 -1.38 -8.93
C ARG A 119 -15.54 -1.68 -10.29
N PHE A 120 -14.77 -2.25 -11.21
CA PHE A 120 -15.26 -2.69 -12.52
C PHE A 120 -16.34 -3.77 -12.36
N ILE A 121 -16.07 -4.82 -11.59
CA ILE A 121 -17.01 -5.93 -11.38
C ILE A 121 -18.31 -5.44 -10.72
N ARG A 122 -18.19 -4.67 -9.63
CA ARG A 122 -19.35 -4.07 -8.94
C ARG A 122 -20.19 -3.25 -9.91
N ARG A 123 -19.57 -2.35 -10.67
CA ARG A 123 -20.28 -1.50 -11.64
C ARG A 123 -20.99 -2.32 -12.72
N ARG A 124 -20.33 -3.34 -13.28
CA ARG A 124 -20.91 -4.18 -14.35
C ARG A 124 -22.13 -4.95 -13.85
N VAL A 125 -22.02 -5.61 -12.69
CA VAL A 125 -23.13 -6.38 -12.13
C VAL A 125 -24.26 -5.47 -11.67
N THR A 126 -23.96 -4.34 -11.02
CA THR A 126 -24.99 -3.37 -10.61
C THR A 126 -25.78 -2.86 -11.81
N ASN A 127 -25.11 -2.47 -12.90
CA ASN A 127 -25.79 -2.00 -14.11
C ASN A 127 -26.71 -3.08 -14.72
N ASP A 128 -26.26 -4.35 -14.77
CA ASP A 128 -27.09 -5.46 -15.26
C ASP A 128 -28.31 -5.70 -14.36
N LEU A 129 -28.15 -5.62 -13.05
CA LEU A 129 -29.24 -5.75 -12.09
C LEU A 129 -30.24 -4.58 -12.17
N GLU A 130 -29.77 -3.37 -12.48
CA GLU A 130 -30.63 -2.20 -12.64
C GLU A 130 -31.61 -2.33 -13.81
N VAL A 131 -31.19 -3.00 -14.88
CA VAL A 131 -32.02 -3.28 -16.05
C VAL A 131 -32.91 -4.51 -15.83
N GLY A 132 -32.36 -5.58 -15.25
CA GLY A 132 -33.04 -6.87 -15.15
C GLY A 132 -34.00 -7.04 -13.98
N VAL A 133 -33.88 -6.24 -12.92
CA VAL A 133 -34.68 -6.39 -11.69
C VAL A 133 -35.40 -5.09 -11.38
N THR A 134 -36.72 -5.07 -11.57
CA THR A 134 -37.58 -3.90 -11.31
C THR A 134 -37.87 -3.70 -9.83
N ASP A 135 -37.94 -4.78 -9.05
CA ASP A 135 -38.11 -4.71 -7.61
C ASP A 135 -36.82 -4.25 -6.91
N MET A 136 -36.93 -3.16 -6.16
CA MET A 136 -35.81 -2.58 -5.42
C MET A 136 -35.33 -3.47 -4.28
N ALA A 137 -36.23 -4.24 -3.64
CA ALA A 137 -35.86 -5.13 -2.55
C ALA A 137 -35.02 -6.31 -3.08
N ALA A 138 -35.49 -6.99 -4.13
CA ALA A 138 -34.76 -8.06 -4.79
C ALA A 138 -33.42 -7.60 -5.38
N ARG A 139 -33.35 -6.37 -5.92
CA ARG A 139 -32.09 -5.78 -6.42
C ARG A 139 -31.06 -5.62 -5.30
N THR A 140 -31.50 -5.08 -4.16
CA THR A 140 -30.63 -4.86 -2.99
C THR A 140 -30.11 -6.19 -2.45
N GLU A 141 -30.98 -7.20 -2.32
CA GLU A 141 -30.58 -8.55 -1.89
C GLU A 141 -29.50 -9.16 -2.80
N GLN A 142 -29.63 -8.95 -4.12
CA GLN A 142 -28.68 -9.47 -5.09
C GLN A 142 -27.34 -8.71 -5.09
N GLN A 143 -27.37 -7.40 -4.81
CA GLN A 143 -26.15 -6.61 -4.57
C GLN A 143 -25.45 -7.05 -3.29
N ASP A 144 -26.19 -7.30 -2.21
CA ASP A 144 -25.62 -7.79 -0.96
C ASP A 144 -24.98 -9.18 -1.13
N LYS A 145 -25.58 -10.04 -1.95
CA LYS A 145 -24.98 -11.34 -2.31
C LYS A 145 -23.66 -11.18 -3.07
N LEU A 146 -23.60 -10.24 -4.00
CA LEU A 146 -22.35 -9.93 -4.72
C LEU A 146 -21.28 -9.44 -3.75
N GLU A 147 -21.64 -8.50 -2.87
CA GLU A 147 -20.68 -7.92 -1.92
C GLU A 147 -20.16 -8.97 -0.93
N LYS A 148 -21.04 -9.82 -0.39
CA LYS A 148 -20.63 -10.97 0.45
C LYS A 148 -19.70 -11.91 -0.28
N MET A 149 -20.02 -12.27 -1.52
CA MET A 149 -19.15 -13.13 -2.33
C MET A 149 -17.75 -12.51 -2.56
N ILE A 150 -17.67 -11.19 -2.80
CA ILE A 150 -16.38 -10.49 -2.92
C ILE A 150 -15.64 -10.53 -1.57
N GLN A 151 -16.32 -10.25 -0.47
CA GLN A 151 -15.71 -10.22 0.87
C GLN A 151 -15.20 -11.60 1.30
N ASP A 152 -15.94 -12.67 1.01
CA ASP A 152 -15.59 -14.05 1.34
C ASP A 152 -14.53 -14.65 0.40
N SER A 153 -14.26 -13.99 -0.73
CA SER A 153 -13.29 -14.46 -1.73
C SER A 153 -11.90 -14.66 -1.14
N GLU A 154 -11.16 -15.63 -1.68
CA GLU A 154 -9.77 -15.83 -1.27
C GLU A 154 -8.90 -14.62 -1.67
N LEU A 155 -9.15 -14.03 -2.85
CA LEU A 155 -8.45 -12.82 -3.27
C LEU A 155 -8.57 -11.70 -2.23
N CYS A 156 -9.78 -11.43 -1.73
CA CYS A 156 -10.01 -10.38 -0.73
C CYS A 156 -9.17 -10.63 0.54
N ARG A 157 -9.22 -11.84 1.08
CA ARG A 157 -8.44 -12.22 2.27
C ARG A 157 -6.94 -12.06 2.06
N ARG A 158 -6.42 -12.50 0.91
CA ARG A 158 -4.99 -12.36 0.56
C ARG A 158 -4.57 -10.91 0.40
N MET A 159 -5.42 -10.07 -0.19
CA MET A 159 -5.14 -8.63 -0.30
C MET A 159 -5.17 -7.94 1.08
N GLN A 160 -6.02 -8.38 2.00
CA GLN A 160 -6.00 -7.89 3.39
C GLN A 160 -4.71 -8.30 4.13
N GLU A 161 -4.29 -9.56 4.02
CA GLU A 161 -3.01 -10.03 4.56
C GLU A 161 -1.83 -9.22 4.00
N LEU A 162 -1.83 -8.96 2.69
CA LEU A 162 -0.81 -8.16 2.03
C LEU A 162 -0.80 -6.70 2.53
N LEU A 163 -1.98 -6.12 2.78
CA LEU A 163 -2.08 -4.79 3.37
C LEU A 163 -1.50 -4.74 4.78
N SER A 164 -1.73 -5.76 5.60
CA SER A 164 -1.14 -5.85 6.93
C SER A 164 0.38 -5.88 6.88
N ILE A 165 0.97 -6.58 5.90
CA ILE A 165 2.41 -6.58 5.65
C ILE A 165 2.87 -5.19 5.19
N TYR A 166 2.15 -4.57 4.23
CA TYR A 166 2.44 -3.23 3.75
C TYR A 166 2.53 -2.22 4.89
N LEU A 167 1.58 -2.21 5.83
CA LEU A 167 1.56 -1.24 6.93
C LEU A 167 2.78 -1.38 7.86
N GLN A 168 3.26 -2.61 8.07
CA GLN A 168 4.46 -2.86 8.87
C GLN A 168 5.73 -2.38 8.15
N LEU A 169 5.84 -2.68 6.86
CA LEU A 169 6.95 -2.22 6.02
C LEU A 169 6.96 -0.68 5.90
N GLU A 170 5.78 -0.06 5.75
CA GLU A 170 5.60 1.38 5.60
C GLU A 170 6.02 2.11 6.88
N ARG A 171 5.62 1.58 8.05
CA ARG A 171 6.06 2.09 9.35
C ARG A 171 7.58 2.01 9.47
N PHE A 172 8.17 0.84 9.26
CA PHE A 172 9.62 0.67 9.34
C PHE A 172 10.38 1.63 8.41
N TYR A 173 9.97 1.71 7.14
CA TYR A 173 10.56 2.62 6.16
C TYR A 173 10.49 4.08 6.62
N MET A 174 9.34 4.52 7.13
CA MET A 174 9.14 5.89 7.59
C MET A 174 10.07 6.23 8.75
N PHE A 175 10.10 5.40 9.81
CA PHE A 175 10.94 5.65 10.99
C PHE A 175 12.44 5.63 10.63
N GLN A 176 12.89 4.65 9.85
CA GLN A 176 14.29 4.59 9.43
C GLN A 176 14.70 5.78 8.56
N SER A 177 13.82 6.20 7.63
CA SER A 177 14.10 7.34 6.77
C SER A 177 14.13 8.66 7.54
N VAL A 178 13.21 8.84 8.50
CA VAL A 178 13.18 10.01 9.39
C VAL A 178 14.45 10.04 10.27
N ASN A 179 14.82 8.93 10.90
CA ASN A 179 16.05 8.85 11.70
C ASN A 179 17.30 9.16 10.90
N LYS A 180 17.35 8.70 9.64
CA LYS A 180 18.44 9.05 8.74
C LYS A 180 18.45 10.53 8.38
N ALA A 181 17.29 11.16 8.15
CA ALA A 181 17.18 12.59 7.89
C ALA A 181 17.66 13.42 9.10
N VAL A 182 17.29 13.02 10.33
CA VAL A 182 17.79 13.64 11.58
C VAL A 182 19.31 13.51 11.68
N ALA A 183 19.87 12.33 11.39
CA ALA A 183 21.30 12.10 11.49
C ALA A 183 22.13 12.84 10.42
N MET A 184 21.54 13.15 9.27
CA MET A 184 22.16 13.90 8.17
C MET A 184 21.79 15.40 8.20
N ASP A 185 21.24 15.89 9.31
CA ASP A 185 20.79 17.27 9.44
C ASP A 185 21.94 18.26 9.16
N SER A 186 21.63 19.27 8.36
CA SER A 186 22.56 20.32 7.99
C SER A 186 21.83 21.66 7.89
N VAL A 187 22.55 22.74 8.18
CA VAL A 187 22.03 24.11 8.05
C VAL A 187 22.84 24.79 6.96
N GLU A 188 22.21 25.00 5.80
CA GLU A 188 22.84 25.71 4.69
C GLU A 188 23.00 27.21 5.00
N ALA A 189 24.11 27.80 4.55
CA ALA A 189 24.38 29.22 4.77
C ALA A 189 23.30 30.09 4.11
N GLY A 190 22.54 30.83 4.92
CA GLY A 190 21.43 31.67 4.47
C GLY A 190 20.04 31.03 4.58
N SER A 191 19.95 29.75 4.97
CA SER A 191 18.67 29.12 5.32
C SER A 191 18.28 29.44 6.76
N ASN A 192 16.99 29.70 6.98
CA ASN A 192 16.40 29.89 8.31
C ASN A 192 15.88 28.58 8.92
N VAL A 193 15.95 27.47 8.18
CA VAL A 193 15.36 26.17 8.53
C VAL A 193 16.40 25.08 8.27
N SER A 194 16.44 24.05 9.13
CA SER A 194 17.35 22.92 8.94
C SER A 194 16.84 21.96 7.86
N SER A 195 17.77 21.34 7.11
CA SER A 195 17.44 20.44 6.01
C SER A 195 16.62 19.23 6.45
N MET A 196 16.80 18.80 7.71
CA MET A 196 16.04 17.72 8.32
C MET A 196 14.52 17.95 8.23
N ILE A 197 14.04 19.19 8.40
CA ILE A 197 12.60 19.47 8.40
C ILE A 197 12.01 19.18 7.01
N ASP A 198 12.66 19.68 5.95
CA ASP A 198 12.19 19.48 4.58
C ASP A 198 12.23 18.00 4.17
N ASP A 199 13.31 17.29 4.52
CA ASP A 199 13.45 15.86 4.26
C ASP A 199 12.37 15.03 4.95
N ILE A 200 12.08 15.33 6.23
CA ILE A 200 11.05 14.62 6.99
C ILE A 200 9.66 14.89 6.44
N PHE A 201 9.33 16.15 6.12
CA PHE A 201 8.04 16.46 5.51
C PHE A 201 7.90 15.83 4.12
N PHE A 202 8.99 15.72 3.35
CA PHE A 202 8.99 14.99 2.10
C PHE A 202 8.70 13.51 2.31
N ILE A 203 9.36 12.85 3.27
CA ILE A 203 9.15 11.44 3.62
C ILE A 203 7.72 11.19 4.06
N VAL A 204 7.21 11.96 5.03
CA VAL A 204 5.84 11.82 5.56
C VAL A 204 4.81 12.00 4.44
N ARG A 205 4.97 13.05 3.61
CA ARG A 205 4.09 13.29 2.47
C ARG A 205 4.11 12.13 1.48
N LYS A 206 5.29 11.57 1.19
CA LYS A 206 5.45 10.42 0.30
C LYS A 206 4.69 9.20 0.83
N CYS A 207 4.87 8.86 2.10
CA CYS A 207 4.22 7.72 2.74
C CYS A 207 2.69 7.86 2.75
N ILE A 208 2.16 9.04 3.10
CA ILE A 208 0.71 9.29 3.11
C ILE A 208 0.12 9.19 1.70
N ARG A 209 0.78 9.78 0.68
CA ARG A 209 0.33 9.69 -0.72
C ARG A 209 0.37 8.25 -1.25
N ARG A 210 1.40 7.48 -0.88
CA ARG A 210 1.50 6.07 -1.23
C ARG A 210 0.39 5.26 -0.57
N ALA A 211 0.15 5.46 0.73
CA ALA A 211 -0.95 4.83 1.46
C ALA A 211 -2.31 5.15 0.83
N ALA A 212 -2.56 6.40 0.44
CA ALA A 212 -3.80 6.78 -0.25
C ALA A 212 -4.00 6.05 -1.58
N SER A 213 -2.91 5.70 -2.27
CA SER A 213 -2.95 4.96 -3.53
C SER A 213 -3.31 3.48 -3.35
N THR A 214 -3.24 2.94 -2.12
CA THR A 214 -3.70 1.58 -1.80
C THR A 214 -5.21 1.44 -1.82
N GLY A 215 -5.97 2.54 -1.74
CA GLY A 215 -7.44 2.51 -1.75
C GLY A 215 -8.09 2.02 -0.46
N ASN A 216 -7.32 1.82 0.63
CA ASN A 216 -7.85 1.45 1.94
C ASN A 216 -7.76 2.61 2.95
N LEU A 217 -8.91 3.11 3.42
CA LEU A 217 -9.00 4.24 4.34
C LEU A 217 -8.36 3.95 5.71
N ASP A 218 -8.57 2.75 6.26
CA ASP A 218 -7.97 2.35 7.53
C ASP A 218 -6.45 2.30 7.44
N GLY A 219 -5.93 1.85 6.29
CA GLY A 219 -4.51 1.88 5.98
C GLY A 219 -3.94 3.30 5.94
N VAL A 220 -4.66 4.25 5.33
CA VAL A 220 -4.26 5.67 5.32
C VAL A 220 -4.24 6.22 6.75
N CYS A 221 -5.26 5.97 7.55
CA CYS A 221 -5.33 6.40 8.95
C CYS A 221 -4.16 5.83 9.77
N ALA A 222 -3.84 4.54 9.60
CA ALA A 222 -2.70 3.90 10.26
C ALA A 222 -1.38 4.58 9.88
N VAL A 223 -1.16 4.91 8.60
CA VAL A 223 0.06 5.59 8.15
C VAL A 223 0.14 7.04 8.66
N ILE A 224 -0.98 7.75 8.76
CA ILE A 224 -1.02 9.08 9.38
C ILE A 224 -0.65 8.99 10.86
N ASN A 225 -1.17 8.01 11.59
CA ASN A 225 -0.82 7.80 12.99
C ASN A 225 0.67 7.48 13.16
N ASN A 226 1.25 6.66 12.26
CA ASN A 226 2.69 6.41 12.22
C ASN A 226 3.48 7.70 11.96
N ALA A 227 3.00 8.58 11.08
CA ALA A 227 3.64 9.86 10.82
C ALA A 227 3.62 10.77 12.05
N CYS A 228 2.49 10.89 12.75
CA CYS A 228 2.41 11.64 14.01
C CYS A 228 3.41 11.07 15.03
N ALA A 229 3.43 9.74 15.20
CA ALA A 229 4.36 9.09 16.12
C ALA A 229 5.83 9.35 15.75
N ALA A 230 6.21 9.27 14.47
CA ALA A 230 7.57 9.56 14.02
C ALA A 230 7.98 11.03 14.29
N LEU A 231 7.06 11.97 14.08
CA LEU A 231 7.30 13.40 14.40
C LEU A 231 7.46 13.61 15.92
N GLU A 232 6.63 12.96 16.74
CA GLU A 232 6.69 13.08 18.19
C GLU A 232 7.93 12.43 18.82
N THR A 233 8.36 11.28 18.29
CA THR A 233 9.41 10.45 18.89
C THR A 233 10.80 10.76 18.35
N GLU A 234 10.94 11.21 17.10
CA GLU A 234 12.24 11.49 16.50
C GLU A 234 12.51 12.99 16.36
N VAL A 235 11.52 13.76 15.86
CA VAL A 235 11.73 15.19 15.55
C VAL A 235 11.69 16.07 16.79
N CYS A 236 10.70 15.86 17.66
CA CYS A 236 10.59 16.65 18.89
C CYS A 236 11.84 16.52 19.79
N PRO A 237 12.41 15.32 20.03
CA PRO A 237 13.65 15.20 20.78
C PRO A 237 14.86 15.83 20.07
N ALA A 238 14.99 15.65 18.75
CA ALA A 238 16.07 16.26 17.98
C ALA A 238 16.06 17.79 18.09
N LEU A 239 14.89 18.42 17.90
CA LEU A 239 14.73 19.87 18.04
C LEU A 239 14.98 20.33 19.49
N LYS A 240 14.48 19.58 20.49
CA LYS A 240 14.73 19.90 21.91
C LYS A 240 16.22 19.81 22.25
N GLN A 241 16.94 18.84 21.68
CA GLN A 241 18.39 18.71 21.87
C GLN A 241 19.12 19.92 21.29
N GLN A 242 18.77 20.36 20.08
CA GLN A 242 19.34 21.57 19.48
C GLN A 242 19.06 22.81 20.33
N LEU A 243 17.81 22.98 20.81
CA LEU A 243 17.47 24.10 21.70
C LEU A 243 18.23 24.07 23.03
N ARG A 244 18.53 22.88 23.57
CA ARG A 244 19.32 22.72 24.80
C ARG A 244 20.79 23.06 24.63
N LEU A 245 21.35 22.87 23.44
CA LEU A 245 22.74 23.27 23.14
C LEU A 245 22.90 24.80 23.18
N GLY A 246 21.79 25.55 23.17
CA GLY A 246 21.77 27.00 23.23
C GLY A 246 22.11 27.65 21.90
N TYR A 247 21.90 28.95 21.82
CA TYR A 247 22.45 29.73 20.71
C TYR A 247 23.96 29.87 20.94
N PRO A 248 24.80 29.85 19.88
CA PRO A 248 26.18 30.27 20.01
C PRO A 248 26.14 31.66 20.64
N SER A 249 26.51 31.73 21.91
CA SER A 249 26.65 33.01 22.59
C SER A 249 27.86 33.62 21.91
N GLY A 250 27.61 34.53 20.96
CA GLY A 250 28.65 35.33 20.36
C GLY A 250 29.33 36.09 21.48
N TYR A 251 30.43 35.53 21.99
CA TYR A 251 31.58 36.34 22.34
C TYR A 251 32.03 37.00 21.03
N LEU A 252 31.30 38.02 20.61
CA LEU A 252 31.90 39.13 19.92
C LEU A 252 32.60 39.91 21.02
N ASP A 253 33.88 39.59 21.13
CA ASP A 253 34.85 40.28 21.95
C ASP A 253 34.62 41.80 21.90
N LEU A 254 34.42 42.37 23.08
CA LEU A 254 34.67 43.77 23.36
C LEU A 254 36.18 44.01 23.29
N THR A 255 36.72 44.27 22.10
CA THR A 255 37.97 45.02 21.90
C THR A 255 37.94 45.78 20.59
#